data_AF-A0A1X7TRU8-F1
#
_entry.id   AF-A0A1X7TRU8-F1
#
_cell.length_a   1.000
_cell.length_b   1.000
_cell.length_c   1.000
_cell.angle_alpha   90.00
_cell.angle_beta   90.00
_cell.angle_gamma   90.00
#
_symmetry.space_group_name_H-M   'P 1'
#
loop_
_entity.id
_entity.type
_entity.pdbx_description
1 polymer ?
#
loop_
_entity_poly.entity_id
_entity_poly.type
_entity_poly.pdbx_seq_one_letter_code
_entity_poly.pdbx_strand_id
1 'polypeptide(L)'
;MKRLSPQWLVSLLIVLTYAAERGKPMLVCQMDVITAFFNGDFKEEIYMEQPPSFVQEGKQNLACKLNKSLYGLKQSPRCWKPKEKFTSHMKALVLKRALLLMSSLKSNQ
;
A
#
# COMPACT_ATOMS: atom_id res chain seq x y z
N MET A 1 -9.34 7.77 -28.43
CA MET A 1 -9.07 7.26 -27.06
C MET A 1 -10.34 6.61 -26.52
N LYS A 2 -10.40 5.27 -26.48
CA LYS A 2 -11.54 4.56 -25.90
C LYS A 2 -11.47 4.72 -24.38
N ARG A 3 -12.47 5.34 -23.75
CA ARG A 3 -12.63 5.26 -22.28
C ARG A 3 -12.84 3.80 -21.93
N LEU A 4 -11.78 3.10 -21.52
CA LEU A 4 -11.95 1.85 -20.79
C LEU A 4 -12.73 2.20 -19.52
N SER A 5 -13.93 1.64 -19.37
CA SER A 5 -14.64 1.70 -18.11
C SER A 5 -13.71 1.11 -17.03
N PRO A 6 -13.54 1.77 -15.87
CA PRO A 6 -12.57 1.31 -14.89
C PRO A 6 -13.13 0.05 -14.23
N GLN A 7 -12.69 -1.12 -14.70
CA GLN A 7 -13.17 -2.43 -14.21
C GLN A 7 -13.04 -2.57 -12.69
N TRP A 8 -12.08 -1.86 -12.08
CA TRP A 8 -11.89 -1.82 -10.64
C TRP A 8 -13.04 -1.14 -9.87
N LEU A 9 -13.74 -0.17 -10.47
CA LEU A 9 -14.90 0.48 -9.84
C LEU A 9 -16.05 -0.50 -9.64
N VAL A 10 -16.28 -1.39 -10.62
CA VAL A 10 -17.34 -2.39 -10.54
C VAL A 10 -17.06 -3.37 -9.40
N SER A 11 -15.83 -3.86 -9.27
CA SER A 11 -15.43 -4.73 -8.16
C SER A 11 -15.60 -4.06 -6.80
N LEU A 12 -15.22 -2.78 -6.69
CA LEU A 12 -15.36 -2.03 -5.44
C LEU A 12 -16.83 -1.81 -5.06
N LEU A 13 -17.66 -1.47 -6.05
CA LEU A 13 -19.10 -1.32 -5.87
C LEU A 13 -19.75 -2.64 -5.41
N ILE A 14 -19.39 -3.78 -6.01
CA ILE A 14 -19.91 -5.10 -5.60
C ILE A 14 -19.63 -5.38 -4.12
N VAL A 15 -18.42 -5.08 -3.64
CA VAL A 15 -18.04 -5.28 -2.24
C VAL A 15 -18.85 -4.37 -1.31
N LEU A 16 -19.05 -3.11 -1.71
CA LEU A 16 -19.84 -2.15 -0.93
C LEU A 16 -21.33 -2.50 -0.89
N THR A 17 -21.91 -2.90 -2.03
CA THR A 17 -23.31 -3.32 -2.09
C THR A 17 -23.54 -4.58 -1.27
N TYR A 18 -22.62 -5.56 -1.36
CA TYR A 18 -22.67 -6.76 -0.53
C TYR A 18 -22.58 -6.44 0.97
N ALA A 19 -21.73 -5.50 1.37
CA ALA A 19 -21.63 -5.06 2.76
C ALA A 19 -22.92 -4.36 3.24
N ALA A 20 -23.55 -3.56 2.37
CA ALA A 20 -24.80 -2.86 2.67
C ALA A 20 -26.00 -3.82 2.82
N GLU A 21 -26.06 -4.89 2.03
CA GLU A 21 -27.15 -5.88 2.08
C GLU A 21 -27.17 -6.72 3.36
N ARG A 22 -26.04 -6.85 4.07
CA ARG A 22 -25.90 -7.73 5.24
C ARG A 22 -26.66 -7.27 6.49
N GLY A 23 -27.36 -6.12 6.46
CA GLY A 23 -28.20 -5.63 7.56
C GLY A 23 -27.43 -5.34 8.87
N LYS A 24 -26.10 -5.39 8.83
CA LYS A 24 -25.21 -5.10 9.96
C LYS A 24 -24.50 -3.76 9.69
N PRO A 25 -24.32 -2.92 10.71
CA PRO A 25 -23.52 -1.71 10.56
C PRO A 25 -22.06 -2.09 10.29
N MET A 26 -21.61 -1.92 9.05
CA MET A 26 -20.23 -2.15 8.63
C MET A 26 -19.51 -0.83 8.43
N LEU A 27 -18.33 -0.68 9.06
CA LEU A 27 -17.48 0.49 8.88
C LEU A 27 -16.51 0.24 7.72
N VAL A 28 -16.65 1.01 6.64
CA VAL A 28 -15.70 1.00 5.53
C VAL A 28 -14.68 2.11 5.75
N CYS A 29 -13.40 1.74 5.77
CA CYS A 29 -12.28 2.67 5.87
C CYS A 29 -11.37 2.51 4.66
N GLN A 30 -11.24 3.57 3.86
CA GLN A 30 -10.19 3.66 2.85
C GLN A 30 -8.92 4.23 3.49
N MET A 31 -7.77 3.66 3.13
CA MET A 31 -6.46 4.15 3.54
C MET A 31 -5.52 4.11 2.36
N ASP A 32 -4.77 5.18 2.16
CA ASP A 32 -3.66 5.24 1.22
C ASP A 32 -2.35 5.22 2.01
N VAL A 33 -1.38 4.42 1.57
CA VAL A 33 -0.11 4.28 2.26
C VAL A 33 0.97 5.01 1.48
N ILE A 34 1.39 6.14 2.03
CA ILE A 34 2.54 6.87 1.51
C ILE A 34 3.77 5.96 1.54
N THR A 35 4.56 5.97 0.46
CA THR A 35 5.81 5.20 0.35
C THR A 35 5.65 3.69 0.47
N ALA A 36 4.49 3.13 0.10
CA ALA A 36 4.22 1.70 0.25
C ALA A 36 5.37 0.82 -0.31
N PHE A 37 5.81 1.11 -1.53
CA PHE A 37 6.85 0.32 -2.19
C PHE A 37 8.19 0.28 -1.45
N PHE A 38 8.50 1.26 -0.60
CA PHE A 38 9.75 1.31 0.16
C PHE A 38 9.75 0.43 1.42
N ASN A 39 8.59 -0.09 1.85
CA ASN A 39 8.50 -0.96 3.03
C ASN A 39 8.52 -2.46 2.69
N GLY A 40 8.69 -2.80 1.41
CA GLY A 40 8.84 -4.18 0.98
C GLY A 40 10.30 -4.61 0.97
N ASP A 41 10.60 -5.70 1.67
CA ASP A 41 11.90 -6.36 1.61
C ASP A 41 11.99 -7.22 0.34
N PHE A 42 13.18 -7.24 -0.28
CA PHE A 42 13.43 -8.13 -1.39
C PHE A 42 13.77 -9.54 -0.89
N LYS A 43 13.25 -10.55 -1.58
CA LYS A 43 13.73 -11.94 -1.42
C LYS A 43 15.01 -12.20 -2.22
N GLU A 44 15.25 -11.39 -3.23
CA GLU A 44 16.32 -11.54 -4.22
C GLU A 44 17.21 -10.31 -4.17
N GLU A 45 18.48 -10.46 -4.53
CA GLU A 45 19.36 -9.31 -4.65
C GLU A 45 19.15 -8.61 -5.98
N ILE A 46 18.84 -7.31 -5.93
CA ILE A 46 18.57 -6.52 -7.12
C ILE A 46 19.66 -5.47 -7.25
N TYR A 47 20.31 -5.48 -8.40
CA TYR A 47 21.31 -4.51 -8.78
C TYR A 47 20.77 -3.65 -9.92
N MET A 48 21.13 -2.38 -9.92
CA MET A 48 20.84 -1.45 -11.01
C MET A 48 22.12 -0.74 -11.45
N GLU A 49 22.12 -0.27 -12.69
CA GLU A 49 23.17 0.60 -13.19
C GLU A 49 23.31 1.85 -12.30
N GLN A 50 24.54 2.32 -12.14
CA GLN A 50 24.79 3.53 -11.37
C GLN A 50 24.12 4.74 -12.05
N PRO A 51 23.49 5.64 -11.29
CA PRO A 51 23.02 6.91 -11.82
C PRO A 51 24.19 7.69 -12.44
N PRO A 52 23.98 8.42 -13.55
CA PRO A 52 25.05 9.20 -14.20
C PRO A 52 25.73 10.20 -13.26
N SER A 53 25.00 10.73 -12.28
CA SER A 53 25.50 11.67 -11.28
C SER A 53 26.30 11.03 -10.14
N PHE A 54 26.39 9.70 -10.09
CA PHE A 54 27.07 8.97 -9.01
C PHE A 54 28.41 8.35 -9.45
N VAL A 55 28.66 8.29 -10.75
CA VAL A 55 29.87 7.67 -11.30
C VAL A 55 31.11 8.53 -10.98
N GLN A 56 32.06 7.94 -10.26
CA GLN A 56 33.37 8.55 -9.97
C GLN A 56 34.47 7.92 -10.83
N GLU A 57 35.56 8.67 -11.08
CA GLU A 57 36.75 8.14 -11.73
C GLU A 57 37.28 6.90 -10.98
N GLY A 58 37.53 5.82 -11.73
CA GLY A 58 37.96 4.52 -11.18
C GLY A 58 36.84 3.64 -10.62
N LYS A 59 35.58 4.12 -10.54
CA LYS A 59 34.42 3.35 -10.01
C LYS A 59 33.30 3.13 -11.04
N GLN A 60 33.61 3.30 -12.32
CA GLN A 60 32.66 3.20 -13.42
C GLN A 60 32.01 1.81 -13.53
N ASN A 61 32.70 0.74 -13.14
CA ASN A 61 32.23 -0.64 -13.25
C ASN A 61 31.44 -1.15 -12.03
N LEU A 62 31.06 -0.28 -11.08
CA LEU A 62 30.22 -0.69 -9.95
C LEU A 62 28.73 -0.70 -10.34
N ALA A 63 27.93 -1.39 -9.53
CA ALA A 63 26.47 -1.39 -9.64
C ALA A 63 25.86 -0.99 -8.29
N CYS A 64 24.69 -0.34 -8.34
CA CYS A 64 23.95 0.02 -7.14
C CYS A 64 23.10 -1.17 -6.68
N LYS A 65 23.33 -1.66 -5.46
CA LYS A 65 22.45 -2.64 -4.81
C LYS A 65 21.22 -1.94 -4.22
N LEU A 66 20.04 -2.38 -4.59
CA LEU A 66 18.80 -1.89 -4.02
C LEU A 66 18.52 -2.56 -2.68
N ASN A 67 18.53 -1.75 -1.61
CA ASN A 67 18.16 -2.22 -0.27
C ASN A 67 16.64 -2.16 -0.02
N LYS A 68 15.90 -1.37 -0.81
CA LYS A 68 14.45 -1.19 -0.70
C LYS A 68 13.80 -1.20 -2.09
N SER A 69 12.55 -1.62 -2.15
CA SER A 69 11.77 -1.62 -3.38
C SER A 69 11.49 -0.18 -3.87
N LEU A 70 11.71 0.04 -5.17
CA LEU A 70 11.50 1.31 -5.87
C LEU A 70 10.27 1.23 -6.76
N TYR A 71 9.69 2.38 -7.09
CA TYR A 71 8.65 2.46 -8.10
C TYR A 71 9.17 1.95 -9.46
N GLY A 72 8.29 1.31 -10.24
CA GLY A 72 8.61 0.84 -11.59
C GLY A 72 9.25 -0.55 -11.68
N LEU A 73 9.68 -1.17 -10.58
CA LEU A 73 10.08 -2.58 -10.65
C LEU A 73 8.85 -3.49 -10.71
N LYS A 74 8.92 -4.53 -11.55
CA LYS A 74 7.83 -5.50 -11.73
C LYS A 74 7.46 -6.22 -10.42
N GLN A 75 8.44 -6.43 -9.55
CA GLN A 75 8.27 -7.09 -8.26
C GLN A 75 7.81 -6.15 -7.14
N SER A 76 7.91 -4.82 -7.28
CA SER A 76 7.59 -3.87 -6.19
C SER A 76 6.19 -4.05 -5.59
N PRO A 77 5.12 -4.28 -6.38
CA PRO A 77 3.78 -4.56 -5.82
C PRO A 77 3.71 -5.88 -5.04
N ARG A 78 4.55 -6.87 -5.37
CA ARG A 78 4.59 -8.19 -4.73
C ARG A 78 5.52 -8.22 -3.50
N CYS A 79 6.52 -7.35 -3.49
CA CYS A 79 7.43 -7.14 -2.35
C CYS A 79 6.75 -6.48 -1.16
N TRP A 80 5.61 -5.82 -1.37
CA TRP A 80 4.72 -5.39 -0.29
C TRP A 80 4.16 -6.62 0.45
N LYS A 81 4.95 -7.12 1.42
CA LYS A 81 4.61 -8.23 2.31
C LYS A 81 3.93 -7.66 3.56
N PRO A 82 2.61 -7.74 3.70
CA PRO A 82 1.90 -6.99 4.75
C PRO A 82 1.87 -7.72 6.10
N LYS A 83 2.45 -8.93 6.23
CA LYS A 83 1.86 -9.92 7.13
C LYS A 83 1.91 -9.59 8.62
N GLU A 84 2.91 -8.86 9.12
CA GLU A 84 3.02 -8.60 10.57
C GLU A 84 3.05 -7.13 10.94
N LYS A 85 3.93 -6.33 10.33
CA LYS A 85 4.03 -4.89 10.65
C LYS A 85 2.82 -4.11 10.17
N PHE A 86 2.37 -4.38 8.94
CA PHE A 86 1.22 -3.69 8.37
C PHE A 86 -0.09 -4.16 9.01
N THR A 87 -0.30 -5.45 9.21
CA THR A 87 -1.50 -5.97 9.91
C THR A 87 -1.61 -5.45 11.34
N SER A 88 -0.51 -5.38 12.09
CA SER A 88 -0.50 -4.82 13.44
C SER A 88 -0.82 -3.32 13.46
N HIS A 89 -0.20 -2.54 12.57
CA HIS A 89 -0.52 -1.11 12.42
C HIS A 89 -1.96 -0.87 11.98
N MET A 90 -2.46 -1.67 11.03
CA MET A 90 -3.84 -1.57 10.55
C MET A 90 -4.83 -1.90 11.66
N LYS A 91 -4.60 -2.94 12.46
CA LYS A 91 -5.44 -3.25 13.63
C LYS A 91 -5.49 -2.08 14.60
N ALA A 92 -4.33 -1.50 14.93
CA ALA A 92 -4.27 -0.34 15.83
C ALA A 92 -5.00 0.88 15.27
N LEU A 93 -4.82 1.20 13.99
CA LEU A 93 -5.47 2.34 13.32
C LEU A 93 -7.00 2.16 13.22
N VAL A 94 -7.46 0.96 12.83
CA VAL A 94 -8.89 0.65 12.73
C VAL A 94 -9.54 0.72 14.12
N LEU A 95 -8.90 0.15 15.16
CA LEU A 95 -9.40 0.23 16.53
C LEU A 95 -9.49 1.69 17.02
N LYS A 96 -8.44 2.49 16.80
CA LYS A 96 -8.43 3.91 17.18
C LYS A 96 -9.53 4.69 16.48
N ARG A 97 -9.76 4.46 15.18
CA ARG A 97 -10.80 5.13 14.39
C ARG A 97 -12.20 4.68 14.79
N ALA A 98 -12.40 3.40 15.10
CA ALA A 98 -13.65 2.89 15.63
C ALA A 98 -13.98 3.50 17.00
N LEU A 99 -13.00 3.62 17.90
CA LEU A 99 -13.19 4.27 19.21
C LEU A 99 -13.59 5.75 19.07
N LEU A 100 -12.95 6.50 18.16
CA LEU A 100 -13.31 7.89 17.88
C LEU A 100 -14.75 8.03 17.37
N LEU A 101 -15.18 7.17 16.44
CA LEU A 101 -16.54 7.18 15.93
C LEU A 101 -17.57 6.81 17.02
N MET A 102 -17.27 5.82 17.84
CA MET A 102 -18.13 5.42 18.96
C MET A 102 -18.24 6.53 20.02
N SER A 103 -17.15 7.27 20.28
CA SER A 103 -17.20 8.44 21.18
C SER A 103 -18.00 9.60 20.59
N SER A 104 -17.91 9.84 19.28
CA SER A 104 -18.67 10.88 18.58
C SER A 104 -20.16 10.55 18.45
N LEU A 105 -20.53 9.27 18.42
CA LEU A 105 -21.93 8.83 18.42
C LEU A 105 -22.56 8.98 19.80
N LYS A 106 -21.81 8.70 20.87
CA LYS A 106 -22.27 8.87 22.26
C LYS A 106 -22.43 10.33 22.68
N SER A 107 -21.74 11.27 22.03
CA SER A 107 -21.89 12.71 22.30
C SER A 107 -23.03 13.38 21.52
N ASN A 108 -23.62 12.67 20.55
CA ASN A 108 -24.73 13.15 19.70
C ASN A 108 -26.09 12.51 20.06
N GLN A 109 -26.15 11.74 21.15
CA GLN A 109 -27.37 11.32 21.84
C GLN A 109 -27.48 12.06 23.17
#